data_AF-A0A8S0FNE3-F1
#
_entry.id   AF-A0A8S0FNE3-F1
#
_cell.length_a   1.000
_cell.length_b   1.000
_cell.length_c   1.000
_cell.angle_alpha   90.00
_cell.angle_beta   90.00
_cell.angle_gamma   90.00
#
_symmetry.space_group_name_H-M   'P 1'
#
loop_
_entity.id
_entity.type
_entity.pdbx_description
1 polymer ?
#
loop_
_entity_poly.entity_id
_entity_poly.type
_entity_poly.pdbx_seq_one_letter_code
_entity_poly.pdbx_strand_id
1 'polypeptide(L)' 'MDIQVTLDSNGFAGEGDITLFGELLHRFFALYADIHLFTQLTLILQPTGKCLQWTEHHSQRVPG' A
#
# COMPACT_ATOMS: atom_id res chain seq x y z
N MET A 1 7.03 9.59 -4.49
CA MET A 1 7.23 8.47 -5.44
C MET A 1 5.94 7.70 -5.51
N ASP A 2 5.43 7.45 -6.72
CA ASP A 2 4.24 6.62 -6.91
C ASP A 2 4.67 5.20 -7.30
N ILE A 3 4.14 4.22 -6.60
CA ILE A 3 4.47 2.81 -6.73
C ILE A 3 3.18 2.07 -7.07
N GLN A 4 3.06 1.65 -8.32
CA GLN A 4 1.90 0.91 -8.78
C GLN A 4 2.23 -0.57 -8.92
N VAL A 5 1.45 -1.43 -8.29
CA VAL A 5 1.64 -2.88 -8.28
C VAL A 5 0.34 -3.54 -8.70
N THR A 6 0.40 -4.36 -9.75
CA THR A 6 -0.75 -5.15 -10.19
C THR A 6 -0.65 -6.54 -9.58
N LEU A 7 -1.72 -6.98 -8.92
CA LEU A 7 -1.84 -8.30 -8.31
C LEU A 7 -3.03 -9.04 -8.89
N ASP A 8 -2.89 -10.35 -9.04
CA ASP A 8 -4.01 -11.23 -9.33
C ASP A 8 -4.71 -11.63 -8.03
N SER A 9 -5.99 -11.31 -7.89
CA SER A 9 -6.77 -11.59 -6.67
C SER A 9 -7.00 -13.08 -6.44
N ASN A 10 -6.86 -13.91 -7.48
CA ASN A 10 -7.08 -15.35 -7.39
C ASN A 10 -5.94 -16.07 -6.64
N GLY A 11 -4.79 -15.42 -6.49
CA GLY A 11 -3.66 -15.91 -5.70
C GLY A 11 -3.78 -15.68 -4.19
N PHE A 12 -4.80 -14.96 -3.73
CA PHE A 12 -4.99 -14.60 -2.32
C PHE A 12 -6.23 -15.28 -1.73
N ALA A 13 -6.20 -15.55 -0.43
CA ALA A 13 -7.32 -16.19 0.26
C ALA A 13 -8.57 -15.30 0.40
N GLY A 14 -8.42 -13.98 0.21
CA GLY A 14 -9.51 -13.00 0.24
C GLY A 14 -9.01 -11.56 0.35
N GLU A 15 -9.93 -10.59 0.44
CA GLU A 15 -9.57 -9.15 0.48
C GLU A 15 -8.74 -8.77 1.71
N GLY A 16 -8.92 -9.46 2.84
CA GLY A 16 -8.12 -9.23 4.04
C GLY A 16 -6.64 -9.54 3.85
N ASP A 17 -6.34 -10.63 3.13
CA ASP A 17 -4.96 -11.06 2.85
C ASP A 17 -4.27 -10.09 1.88
N ILE A 18 -5.01 -9.63 0.87
CA ILE A 18 -4.56 -8.60 -0.08
C ILE A 18 -4.27 -7.28 0.64
N THR A 19 -5.14 -6.88 1.58
CA THR A 19 -4.97 -5.63 2.34
C THR A 19 -3.74 -5.73 3.25
N LEU A 20 -3.54 -6.87 3.93
CA LEU A 20 -2.37 -7.11 4.77
C LEU A 20 -1.07 -7.10 3.94
N PHE A 21 -1.09 -7.74 2.76
CA PHE A 21 0.03 -7.69 1.84
C PHE A 21 0.34 -6.25 1.41
N GLY A 22 -0.68 -5.46 1.09
CA GLY A 22 -0.52 -4.05 0.75
C GLY A 22 0.09 -3.21 1.86
N GLU A 23 -0.36 -3.38 3.10
CA GLU A 23 0.22 -2.73 4.29
C GLU A 23 1.70 -3.09 4.48
N LEU A 24 2.05 -4.38 4.36
CA LEU A 24 3.43 -4.84 4.47
C LEU A 24 4.31 -4.26 3.36
N LEU A 25 3.81 -4.23 2.13
CA LEU A 25 4.52 -3.68 0.98
C LEU A 25 4.73 -2.18 1.13
N HIS A 26 3.70 -1.45 1.58
CA HIS A 26 3.78 -0.02 1.84
C HIS A 26 4.83 0.28 2.90
N ARG A 27 4.81 -0.45 4.03
CA ARG A 27 5.82 -0.29 5.09
C ARG A 27 7.22 -0.67 4.62
N PHE A 28 7.34 -1.69 3.78
CA PHE A 28 8.62 -2.07 3.18
C PHE A 28 9.19 -0.94 2.31
N PHE A 29 8.38 -0.33 1.44
CA PHE A 29 8.82 0.80 0.63
C PHE A 29 9.13 2.05 1.46
N ALA A 30 8.36 2.30 2.52
CA ALA A 30 8.63 3.40 3.44
C ALA A 30 10.01 3.28 4.13
N LEU A 31 10.59 2.08 4.27
CA LEU A 31 11.96 1.89 4.79
C LEU A 31 13.04 2.35 3.80
N TYR A 32 12.75 2.37 2.51
CA TYR A 32 13.67 2.82 1.45
C TYR A 32 13.40 4.27 1.03
N ALA A 33 12.22 4.79 1.34
CA ALA A 33 11.90 6.19 1.18
C ALA A 33 12.74 7.00 2.19
N ASP A 34 13.48 8.00 1.70
CA ASP A 34 14.09 9.00 2.59
C ASP A 34 12.99 9.67 3.43
N ILE A 35 13.33 10.15 4.63
CA ILE A 35 12.38 10.79 5.57
C ILE A 35 11.60 11.95 4.91
N HIS A 36 12.12 12.53 3.83
CA HIS A 36 11.48 13.63 3.08
C HIS A 36 10.70 13.18 1.83
N LEU A 37 10.70 11.89 1.50
CA LEU A 37 10.10 11.37 0.28
C LEU A 37 8.79 10.65 0.61
N PHE A 38 7.67 11.27 0.24
CA PHE A 38 6.36 10.64 0.31
C PHE A 38 6.28 9.46 -0.67
N THR A 39 6.07 8.24 -0.18
CA THR A 39 5.71 7.08 -1.01
C THR A 39 4.21 6.88 -1.03
N GLN A 40 3.66 6.73 -2.23
CA GLN A 40 2.28 6.31 -2.46
C GLN A 40 2.31 4.92 -3.09
N LEU A 41 1.64 3.95 -2.46
CA LEU A 41 1.47 2.62 -3.02
C LEU A 41 0.05 2.45 -3.54
N THR A 42 -0.08 2.04 -4.79
CA THR A 42 -1.36 1.73 -5.43
C THR A 42 -1.36 0.27 -5.87
N LEU A 43 -2.21 -0.56 -5.28
CA LEU A 43 -2.44 -1.94 -5.70
C LEU A 43 -3.64 -2.03 -6.63
N ILE A 44 -3.46 -2.69 -7.76
CA ILE A 44 -4.51 -2.94 -8.74
C ILE A 44 -4.79 -4.43 -8.79
N LEU A 45 -6.00 -4.82 -8.39
CA LEU A 45 -6.44 -6.19 -8.35
C LEU A 45 -7.08 -6.58 -9.68
N GLN A 46 -6.52 -7.59 -10.31
CA GLN A 46 -7.08 -8.21 -11.51
C GLN A 46 -7.70 -9.57 -11.15
N PRO A 47 -8.79 -9.97 -11.83
CA PRO A 47 -9.47 -9.27 -12.94
C PRO A 47 -10.50 -8.22 -12.49
N THR A 48 -10.76 -8.07 -11.20
CA THR A 48 -11.85 -7.21 -10.68
C THR A 48 -11.67 -5.72 -11.00
N GLY A 49 -10.44 -5.28 -11.29
CA GLY A 49 -10.11 -3.88 -11.54
C GLY A 49 -10.15 -3.00 -10.29
N LYS A 50 -10.16 -3.60 -9.09
CA LYS A 50 -10.21 -2.85 -7.83
C LYS A 50 -8.87 -2.20 -7.56
N CYS A 51 -8.89 -0.93 -7.15
CA CYS A 51 -7.70 -0.18 -6.78
C CYS A 51 -7.68 0.06 -5.27
N LEU A 52 -6.60 -0.30 -4.61
CA LEU A 52 -6.36 -0.03 -3.20
C LEU A 52 -5.15 0.90 -3.09
N GLN A 53 -5.28 2.00 -2.36
CA GLN A 53 -4.22 3.00 -2.24
C GLN A 53 -3.80 3.16 -0.78
N TRP A 54 -2.50 3.10 -0.56
CA TRP A 54 -1.84 3.40 0.71
C TRP A 54 -1.00 4.65 0.53
N THR A 55 -1.36 5.67 1.29
CA THR A 55 -0.60 6.89 1.42
C THR A 55 -0.01 6.93 2.81
N GLU A 56 1.22 7.42 2.96
CA GLU A 56 1.76 7.76 4.26
C GLU A 56 0.92 8.88 4.88
N HIS A 57 -0.11 8.51 5.62
CA HIS A 57 -0.73 9.39 6.59
C HIS A 57 0.32 9.54 7.69
N HIS A 58 1.16 10.56 7.55
CA HIS A 58 1.86 11.16 8.68
C HIS A 58 0.78 11.33 9.73
N SER A 59 0.73 10.41 10.69
CA SER A 59 -0.19 10.50 11.79
C SER A 59 0.31 11.75 12.48
N GLN A 60 -0.40 12.86 12.25
CA GLN A 60 -0.21 14.08 13.00
C GLN A 60 -0.45 13.63 14.43
N ARG A 61 0.64 13.26 15.13
CA ARG A 61 0.60 12.88 16.54
C ARG A 61 -0.10 14.04 17.18
N VAL A 62 -1.31 13.81 17.67
CA VAL A 62 -2.00 14.78 18.50
C VAL A 62 -1.05 15.02 19.66
N PRO A 63 -0.43 16.21 19.79
CA PRO A 63 0.36 16.49 20.96
C PRO A 63 -0.61 16.50 22.14
N GLY A 64 -0.33 15.65 23.13
CA GLY A 64 -1.03 15.65 24.41
C GLY A 64 -0.75 16.91 25.22
#